data_AF-A0A1V1NZR3-F1
#
_entry.id   AF-A0A1V1NZR3-F1
#
_cell.length_a   1.000
_cell.length_b   1.000
_cell.length_c   1.000
_cell.angle_alpha   90.00
_cell.angle_beta   90.00
_cell.angle_gamma   90.00
#
_symmetry.space_group_name_H-M   'P 1'
#
loop_
_entity.id
_entity.type
_entity.pdbx_description
1 polymer ?
#
loop_
_entity_poly.entity_id
_entity_poly.type
_entity_poly.pdbx_seq_one_letter_code
_entity_poly.pdbx_strand_id
1 'polypeptide(L)'
;MHFAIHGNTAAELIMQRADSAKINMGLTSWENSPSGKIVKTDVSIAKNYLTKEELDSLGRIVNAYLDLAEERAKRKIPMTMEDWA
;
A
#
# COMPACT_ATOMS: atom_id res chain seq x y z
N MET A 1 2.90 5.50 5.92
CA MET A 1 1.76 5.65 4.97
C MET A 1 0.60 4.68 5.21
N HIS A 2 0.81 3.36 5.24
CA HIS A 2 -0.28 2.38 5.49
C HIS A 2 -1.12 2.67 6.75
N PHE A 3 -0.46 3.04 7.85
CA PHE A 3 -1.13 3.40 9.10
C PHE A 3 -2.12 4.58 8.97
N ALA A 4 -1.85 5.53 8.07
CA ALA A 4 -2.67 6.72 7.90
C ALA A 4 -4.03 6.46 7.24
N ILE A 5 -4.21 5.29 6.61
CA ILE A 5 -5.42 4.98 5.81
C ILE A 5 -6.35 4.04 6.56
N HIS A 6 -5.77 3.04 7.23
CA HIS A 6 -6.52 1.95 7.85
C HIS A 6 -6.06 1.64 9.28
N GLY A 7 -5.26 2.52 9.90
CA GLY A 7 -4.86 2.42 11.32
C GLY A 7 -3.96 1.22 11.64
N ASN A 8 -3.39 0.56 10.63
CA ASN A 8 -2.53 -0.61 10.80
C ASN A 8 -1.25 -0.43 9.97
N THR A 9 -0.14 -0.96 10.45
CA THR A 9 1.06 -1.14 9.65
C THR A 9 0.81 -2.14 8.53
N ALA A 10 1.67 -2.14 7.50
CA ALA A 10 1.58 -3.11 6.40
C ALA A 10 1.61 -4.57 6.91
N ALA A 11 2.44 -4.86 7.92
CA ALA A 11 2.57 -6.18 8.52
C ALA A 11 1.30 -6.59 9.30
N GLU A 12 0.73 -5.68 10.09
CA GLU A 12 -0.52 -5.92 10.83
C GLU A 12 -1.70 -6.13 9.88
N LEU A 13 -1.78 -5.35 8.80
CA LEU A 13 -2.82 -5.51 7.78
C LEU A 13 -2.76 -6.91 7.13
N ILE A 14 -1.56 -7.35 6.74
CA ILE A 14 -1.37 -8.68 6.17
C ILE A 14 -1.76 -9.75 7.19
N MET A 15 -1.32 -9.63 8.44
CA MET A 15 -1.64 -10.60 9.49
C MET A 15 -3.14 -10.67 9.80
N GLN A 16 -3.87 -9.57 9.71
CA GLN A 16 -5.32 -9.56 9.92
C GLN A 16 -6.13 -10.04 8.71
N ARG A 17 -5.67 -9.75 7.49
CA ARG A 17 -6.46 -9.97 6.25
C ARG A 17 -6.06 -11.23 5.47
N ALA A 18 -4.83 -11.70 5.60
CA ALA A 18 -4.37 -12.92 4.94
C ALA A 18 -5.00 -14.15 5.61
N ASP A 19 -5.92 -14.80 4.90
CA ASP A 19 -6.67 -15.94 5.43
C ASP A 19 -6.91 -16.98 4.33
N SER A 20 -6.35 -18.18 4.50
CA SER A 20 -6.48 -19.29 3.56
C SER A 20 -7.89 -19.85 3.43
N ALA A 21 -8.78 -19.57 4.39
CA ALA A 21 -10.18 -19.97 4.31
C ALA A 21 -11.01 -19.05 3.39
N LYS A 22 -10.49 -17.86 3.03
CA LYS A 22 -11.17 -16.90 2.16
C LYS A 22 -10.85 -17.17 0.69
N ILE A 23 -11.77 -16.77 -0.19
CA ILE A 23 -11.53 -16.78 -1.63
C ILE A 23 -10.29 -15.94 -1.95
N ASN A 24 -9.40 -16.48 -2.78
CA ASN A 24 -8.13 -15.85 -3.14
C ASN A 24 -7.24 -15.45 -1.93
N MET A 25 -7.32 -16.17 -0.81
CA MET A 25 -6.61 -15.84 0.45
C MET A 25 -6.98 -14.48 1.06
N GLY A 26 -8.09 -13.87 0.63
CA GLY A 26 -8.48 -12.51 1.02
C GLY A 26 -7.87 -11.39 0.16
N LEU A 27 -7.14 -11.74 -0.91
CA LEU A 27 -6.58 -10.77 -1.86
C LEU A 27 -7.69 -10.14 -2.70
N THR A 28 -7.66 -8.81 -2.81
CA THR A 28 -8.54 -8.01 -3.68
C THR A 28 -7.92 -7.78 -5.06
N SER A 29 -6.58 -7.78 -5.14
CA SER A 29 -5.80 -7.60 -6.36
C SER A 29 -4.48 -8.37 -6.26
N TRP A 30 -3.96 -8.89 -7.37
CA TRP A 30 -2.65 -9.54 -7.47
C TRP A 30 -2.10 -9.41 -8.90
N GLU A 31 -0.82 -9.69 -9.12
CA GLU A 31 -0.13 -9.40 -10.39
C GLU A 31 -0.84 -9.98 -11.62
N ASN A 32 -1.38 -11.19 -11.49
CA ASN A 32 -2.07 -11.90 -12.57
C ASN A 32 -3.61 -11.94 -12.41
N SER A 33 -4.19 -11.02 -11.64
CA SER A 33 -5.64 -10.95 -11.42
C SER A 33 -6.40 -10.58 -12.71
N PRO A 34 -7.62 -11.10 -12.97
CA PRO A 34 -8.42 -12.00 -12.13
C PRO A 34 -8.28 -13.50 -12.48
N SER A 35 -7.65 -13.85 -13.60
CA SER A 35 -7.64 -15.22 -14.14
C SER A 35 -6.32 -15.98 -13.96
N GLY A 36 -5.28 -15.33 -13.46
CA GLY A 36 -3.96 -15.93 -13.24
C GLY A 36 -3.69 -16.35 -11.81
N LYS A 37 -2.65 -17.15 -11.63
CA LYS A 37 -2.28 -17.78 -10.36
C LYS A 37 -1.78 -16.76 -9.35
N ILE A 38 -2.24 -16.90 -8.10
CA ILE A 38 -1.70 -16.18 -6.95
C ILE A 38 -0.33 -16.76 -6.62
N VAL A 39 0.70 -15.91 -6.57
CA VAL A 39 2.05 -16.30 -6.18
C VAL A 39 2.37 -15.82 -4.77
N LYS A 40 3.36 -16.45 -4.11
CA LYS A 40 3.71 -16.15 -2.71
C LYS A 40 4.10 -14.67 -2.50
N THR A 41 4.68 -14.05 -3.52
CA THR A 41 5.04 -12.62 -3.51
C THR A 41 3.81 -11.73 -3.38
N ASP A 42 2.67 -12.08 -4.00
CA ASP A 42 1.43 -11.30 -3.91
C ASP A 42 0.86 -11.27 -2.47
N VAL A 43 1.03 -12.37 -1.73
CA VAL A 43 0.56 -12.52 -0.33
C VAL A 43 1.36 -11.64 0.64
N SER A 44 2.59 -11.26 0.28
CA SER A 44 3.44 -10.42 1.14
C SER A 44 3.20 -8.93 0.92
N ILE A 45 2.32 -8.56 -0.01
CA ILE A 45 2.08 -7.18 -0.42
C ILE A 45 0.80 -6.67 0.24
N ALA A 46 0.92 -5.75 1.20
CA ALA A 46 -0.22 -5.20 1.95
C ALA A 46 -1.27 -4.52 1.06
N LYS A 47 -0.86 -3.80 0.01
CA LYS A 47 -1.80 -3.13 -0.93
C LYS A 47 -2.76 -4.10 -1.63
N ASN A 48 -2.37 -5.37 -1.76
CA ASN A 48 -3.17 -6.40 -2.42
C ASN A 48 -4.36 -6.86 -1.56
N TYR A 49 -4.41 -6.44 -0.29
CA TYR A 49 -5.51 -6.68 0.65
C TYR A 49 -6.39 -5.44 0.86
N LEU A 50 -6.13 -4.34 0.15
CA LEU A 50 -6.89 -3.10 0.29
C LEU A 50 -8.13 -3.12 -0.60
N THR A 51 -9.22 -2.54 -0.13
CA THR A 51 -10.41 -2.29 -0.96
C THR A 51 -10.12 -1.19 -1.98
N LYS A 52 -11.01 -1.04 -2.97
CA LYS A 52 -10.89 0.02 -3.98
C LYS A 52 -10.87 1.43 -3.36
N GLU A 53 -11.66 1.65 -2.31
CA GLU A 53 -11.73 2.92 -1.59
C GLU A 53 -10.44 3.20 -0.78
N GLU A 54 -9.89 2.17 -0.13
CA GLU A 54 -8.63 2.27 0.59
C GLU A 54 -7.45 2.51 -0.36
N LEU A 55 -7.46 1.87 -1.55
CA LEU A 55 -6.46 2.12 -2.59
C LEU A 55 -6.55 3.54 -3.16
N ASP A 56 -7.75 4.09 -3.38
CA ASP A 56 -7.91 5.48 -3.83
C ASP A 56 -7.39 6.46 -2.77
N SER A 57 -7.71 6.19 -1.50
CA SER A 57 -7.23 6.98 -0.36
C SER A 57 -5.70 6.92 -0.24
N LEU A 58 -5.10 5.73 -0.39
CA LEU A 58 -3.64 5.55 -0.44
C LEU A 58 -3.03 6.37 -1.57
N GLY A 59 -3.60 6.29 -2.77
CA GLY A 59 -3.13 7.04 -3.94
C GLY A 59 -3.11 8.55 -3.69
N ARG A 60 -4.18 9.10 -3.11
CA ARG A 60 -4.27 10.54 -2.77
C ARG A 60 -3.19 10.98 -1.80
N ILE A 61 -2.95 10.19 -0.74
CA ILE A 61 -1.94 10.52 0.28
C ILE A 61 -0.52 10.42 -0.32
N VAL A 62 -0.26 9.40 -1.15
CA VAL A 62 1.01 9.26 -1.86
C VAL A 62 1.23 10.44 -2.80
N ASN A 63 0.23 10.85 -3.57
CA ASN A 63 0.33 12.00 -4.46
C ASN A 63 0.60 13.29 -3.69
N ALA A 64 -0.15 13.58 -2.62
CA ALA A 64 0.07 14.75 -1.78
C ALA A 64 1.49 14.78 -1.18
N TYR A 65 2.04 13.61 -0.85
CA TYR A 65 3.42 13.49 -0.37
C TYR A 65 4.45 13.74 -1.47
N LEU A 66 4.22 13.24 -2.70
CA LEU A 66 5.06 13.53 -3.85
C LEU A 66 5.04 15.01 -4.21
N ASP A 67 3.87 15.65 -4.16
CA ASP A 67 3.71 17.09 -4.41
C ASP A 67 4.51 17.91 -3.38
N LEU A 68 4.46 17.52 -2.11
CA LEU A 68 5.24 18.15 -1.03
C LEU A 68 6.75 17.95 -1.25
N ALA A 69 7.17 16.75 -1.63
CA ALA A 69 8.57 16.45 -1.92
C ALA A 69 9.08 17.28 -3.12
N GLU A 70 8.27 17.40 -4.18
CA GLU A 70 8.56 18.23 -5.34
C GLU A 70 8.69 19.72 -4.94
N GLU A 71 7.80 20.23 -4.09
CA GLU A 71 7.87 21.61 -3.62
C GLU A 71 9.13 21.87 -2.77
N ARG A 72 9.50 20.94 -1.89
CA ARG A 72 10.76 21.05 -1.12
C ARG A 72 11.99 20.98 -2.03
N ALA A 73 11.97 20.10 -3.03
CA ALA A 73 13.03 20.00 -4.03
C ALA A 73 13.18 21.30 -4.83
N LYS A 74 12.07 21.91 -5.29
CA LYS A 74 12.06 23.22 -5.97
C LYS A 74 12.67 24.33 -5.11
N ARG A 75 12.39 24.31 -3.80
CA ARG A 75 12.92 25.28 -2.82
C ARG A 75 14.37 24.98 -2.38
N LYS A 76 15.01 23.93 -2.93
CA LYS A 76 16.34 23.45 -2.53
C LYS A 76 16.46 23.17 -1.03
N ILE A 77 15.36 22.77 -0.40
CA ILE A 77 15.35 22.33 0.99
C ILE A 77 15.78 20.86 0.98
N PRO A 78 16.94 20.51 1.53
CA PRO A 78 17.40 19.13 1.55
C PRO A 78 16.43 18.27 2.35
N MET A 79 16.09 17.12 1.78
CA MET A 79 15.33 16.06 2.43
C MET A 79 16.19 14.81 2.38
N THR A 80 16.31 14.12 3.50
CA THR A 80 17.04 12.86 3.64
C THR A 80 16.07 11.69 3.50
N MET A 81 16.58 10.49 3.20
CA MET A 81 15.76 9.27 3.19
C MET A 81 15.16 8.97 4.57
N GLU A 82 15.76 9.47 5.66
CA GLU A 82 15.21 9.36 7.02
C GLU A 82 13.97 10.24 7.20
N ASP A 83 13.88 11.38 6.51
CA ASP A 83 12.67 12.19 6.47
C ASP A 83 11.50 11.49 5.74
N TRP A 84 11.76 10.32 5.11
CA TRP A 84 10.80 9.57 4.30
C TRP A 84 10.32 8.27 4.96
N ALA A 85 10.87 7.87 6.10
CA ALA A 85 10.59 6.60 6.77
C ALA A 85 9.30 6.61 7.62
#